data_AF-A0A6P0VW57-F1
#
_entry.id   AF-A0A6P0VW57-F1
#
_cell.length_a   1.000
_cell.length_b   1.000
_cell.length_c   1.000
_cell.angle_alpha   90.00
_cell.angle_beta   90.00
_cell.angle_gamma   90.00
#
_symmetry.space_group_name_H-M   'P 1'
#
loop_
_entity.id
_entity.type
_entity.pdbx_description
1 polymer ?
#
loop_
_entity_poly.entity_id
_entity_poly.type
_entity_poly.pdbx_seq_one_letter_code
_entity_poly.pdbx_strand_id
1 'polypeptide(L)'
;MSSVKPTILVTGGAGYIGSHAALVLKRAGYEVVILDNLVYGHQDLVKKALQVELVVGDVTDRNLLDHLFKTYDIAAVMHFAAYAYVGE
;
A
#
# COMPACT_ATOMS: atom_id res chain seq x y z
N MET A 1 -26.56 -0.28 -10.33
CA MET A 1 -25.79 0.28 -9.19
C MET A 1 -24.35 -0.15 -9.40
N SER A 2 -23.40 0.77 -9.57
CA SER A 2 -21.99 0.39 -9.62
C SER A 2 -21.62 -0.11 -8.23
N SER A 3 -21.31 -1.39 -8.06
CA SER A 3 -20.83 -1.92 -6.79
C SER A 3 -19.48 -1.26 -6.51
N VAL A 4 -19.41 -0.46 -5.44
CA VAL A 4 -18.13 0.07 -4.96
C VAL A 4 -17.21 -1.13 -4.73
N LYS A 5 -16.04 -1.14 -5.40
CA LYS A 5 -15.07 -2.21 -5.21
C LYS A 5 -14.41 -2.04 -3.83
N PRO A 6 -14.06 -3.15 -3.17
CA PRO A 6 -13.50 -3.09 -1.83
C PRO A 6 -12.11 -2.43 -1.81
N THR A 7 -11.68 -1.95 -0.64
CA THR A 7 -10.36 -1.37 -0.42
C THR A 7 -9.30 -2.45 -0.24
N ILE A 8 -8.15 -2.25 -0.90
CA ILE A 8 -6.99 -3.15 -0.83
C ILE A 8 -5.81 -2.43 -0.18
N LEU A 9 -5.28 -2.99 0.90
CA LEU A 9 -4.05 -2.51 1.52
C LEU A 9 -2.85 -3.15 0.82
N VAL A 10 -1.93 -2.32 0.33
CA VAL A 10 -0.68 -2.77 -0.29
C VAL A 10 0.49 -2.30 0.56
N THR A 11 1.10 -3.22 1.33
CA THR A 11 2.30 -2.88 2.10
C THR A 11 3.54 -2.98 1.22
N GLY A 12 4.54 -2.13 1.38
CA GLY A 12 5.69 -2.08 0.46
C GLY A 12 5.29 -1.57 -0.93
N GLY A 13 4.15 -0.88 -1.01
CA GLY A 13 3.56 -0.39 -2.26
C GLY A 13 4.33 0.77 -2.90
N ALA A 14 5.27 1.39 -2.19
CA ALA A 14 6.16 2.41 -2.75
C ALA A 14 7.42 1.79 -3.40
N GLY A 15 7.62 0.47 -3.28
CA GLY A 15 8.68 -0.28 -3.96
C GLY A 15 8.30 -0.72 -5.38
N TYR A 16 9.24 -1.38 -6.07
CA TYR A 16 9.07 -1.75 -7.48
C TYR A 16 7.86 -2.65 -7.74
N ILE A 17 7.79 -3.85 -7.14
CA ILE A 17 6.70 -4.79 -7.39
C ILE A 17 5.37 -4.25 -6.83
N GLY A 18 5.40 -3.72 -5.61
CA GLY A 18 4.21 -3.20 -4.93
C GLY A 18 3.54 -2.05 -5.68
N SER A 19 4.32 -1.12 -6.26
CA SER A 19 3.76 0.01 -7.02
C SER A 19 3.09 -0.43 -8.32
N HIS A 20 3.64 -1.42 -9.01
CA HIS A 20 3.01 -2.02 -10.19
C HIS A 20 1.72 -2.77 -9.83
N ALA A 21 1.70 -3.50 -8.72
CA ALA A 21 0.48 -4.13 -8.22
C ALA A 21 -0.60 -3.08 -7.87
N ALA A 22 -0.23 -2.02 -7.15
CA ALA A 22 -1.12 -0.91 -6.82
C ALA A 22 -1.67 -0.21 -8.07
N LEU A 23 -0.85 -0.02 -9.11
CA LEU A 23 -1.30 0.55 -10.40
C LEU A 23 -2.36 -0.32 -11.08
N VAL A 24 -2.16 -1.64 -11.11
CA VAL A 24 -3.11 -2.58 -11.71
C VAL A 24 -4.43 -2.59 -10.93
N LEU A 25 -4.38 -2.62 -9.61
CA LEU A 25 -5.57 -2.53 -8.75
C LEU A 25 -6.35 -1.24 -8.97
N LYS A 26 -5.66 -0.10 -8.97
CA LYS A 26 -6.27 1.21 -9.25
C LYS A 26 -6.94 1.22 -10.63
N ARG A 27 -6.26 0.74 -11.67
CA ARG A 27 -6.81 0.64 -13.04
C ARG A 27 -8.01 -0.29 -13.13
N ALA A 28 -8.05 -1.33 -12.30
CA ALA A 28 -9.19 -2.23 -12.17
C ALA A 28 -10.35 -1.62 -11.34
N GLY A 29 -10.20 -0.40 -10.82
CA GLY A 29 -11.24 0.33 -10.10
C GLY A 29 -11.33 0.01 -8.60
N TYR A 30 -10.31 -0.62 -8.02
CA TYR A 30 -10.22 -0.79 -6.56
C TYR A 30 -9.73 0.50 -5.90
N GLU A 31 -10.20 0.75 -4.69
CA GLU A 31 -9.55 1.70 -3.79
C GLU A 31 -8.27 1.05 -3.24
N VAL A 32 -7.17 1.80 -3.24
CA VAL A 32 -5.85 1.30 -2.84
C VAL A 32 -5.28 2.22 -1.77
N VAL A 33 -4.86 1.62 -0.66
CA VAL A 33 -4.10 2.29 0.40
C VAL A 33 -2.72 1.65 0.44
N ILE A 34 -1.67 2.46 0.37
CA ILE A 34 -0.29 1.99 0.48
C ILE A 34 0.22 2.24 1.90
N LEU A 35 0.81 1.21 2.52
CA LEU A 35 1.60 1.33 3.74
C LEU A 35 3.08 1.08 3.41
N ASP A 36 3.94 2.05 3.65
CA ASP A 36 5.37 1.94 3.35
C ASP A 36 6.19 2.82 4.31
N ASN A 37 7.29 2.29 4.84
CA ASN A 37 8.19 3.06 5.71
C ASN A 37 9.20 3.90 4.91
N LEU A 38 9.19 3.78 3.58
CA LEU A 38 10.02 4.53 2.63
C LEU A 38 11.52 4.29 2.76
N VAL A 39 11.95 3.22 3.43
CA VAL A 39 13.39 2.89 3.55
C VAL A 39 14.04 2.69 2.17
N TYR A 40 13.33 2.04 1.25
CA TYR A 40 13.67 1.94 -0.18
C TYR A 40 12.52 2.37 -1.11
N GLY A 41 11.39 2.78 -0.53
CA GLY A 41 10.20 3.19 -1.25
C GLY A 41 10.27 4.63 -1.74
N HIS A 42 9.58 4.93 -2.85
CA HIS A 42 9.57 6.27 -3.44
C HIS A 42 8.24 7.00 -3.22
N GLN A 43 8.20 7.95 -2.27
CA GLN A 43 6.98 8.71 -1.97
C GLN A 43 6.37 9.41 -3.21
N ASP A 44 7.22 10.00 -4.06
CA ASP A 44 6.76 10.73 -5.24
C ASP A 44 6.09 9.83 -6.27
N LEU A 45 6.53 8.57 -6.39
CA LEU A 45 5.87 7.56 -7.22
C LEU A 45 4.43 7.37 -6.76
N VAL A 46 4.21 7.26 -5.45
CA VAL A 46 2.86 7.08 -4.89
C VAL A 46 2.01 8.33 -5.06
N LYS A 47 2.50 9.50 -4.65
CA LYS A 47 1.70 10.74 -4.61
C LYS A 47 1.47 11.36 -5.99
N LYS A 48 2.47 11.32 -6.88
CA LYS A 48 2.41 12.01 -8.19
C LYS A 48 1.99 11.09 -9.32
N ALA A 49 2.54 9.87 -9.38
CA ALA A 49 2.26 8.95 -10.49
C ALA A 49 1.04 8.07 -10.19
N LEU A 50 1.03 7.35 -9.07
CA LEU A 50 -0.08 6.48 -8.71
C LEU A 50 -1.30 7.27 -8.24
N GLN A 51 -1.12 8.37 -7.52
CA GLN A 51 -2.19 9.18 -6.90
C GLN A 51 -3.15 8.28 -6.12
N VAL A 52 -2.61 7.55 -5.14
CA VAL A 52 -3.34 6.72 -4.17
C VAL A 52 -2.95 7.15 -2.76
N GLU A 53 -3.73 6.72 -1.77
CA GLU A 53 -3.45 7.03 -0.37
C GLU A 53 -2.12 6.42 0.08
N LEU A 54 -1.31 7.19 0.80
CA LEU A 54 -0.02 6.74 1.33
C LEU A 54 0.02 6.98 2.85
N VAL A 55 0.03 5.88 3.59
CA VAL A 55 0.35 5.85 5.01
C VAL A 55 1.84 5.57 5.15
N VAL A 56 2.58 6.54 5.70
CA VAL A 56 4.01 6.36 5.98
C VAL A 56 4.18 5.74 7.36
N GLY A 57 4.78 4.56 7.42
CA GLY A 57 5.01 3.85 8.67
C GLY A 57 5.47 2.40 8.47
N ASP A 58 5.82 1.75 9.58
CA ASP A 58 6.36 0.39 9.56
C ASP A 58 5.27 -0.66 9.75
N VAL A 59 5.37 -1.76 9.01
CA VAL A 59 4.44 -2.91 9.13
C VAL A 59 4.56 -3.63 10.48
N THR A 60 5.63 -3.38 11.24
CA THR A 60 5.82 -3.91 12.60
C THR A 60 5.16 -3.06 13.67
N ASP A 61 4.70 -1.84 13.36
CA ASP A 61 3.96 -0.99 14.30
C ASP A 61 2.52 -1.47 14.43
N ARG A 62 2.26 -2.20 15.53
CA ARG A 62 0.93 -2.76 15.80
C ARG A 62 -0.14 -1.69 16.00
N ASN A 63 0.17 -0.56 16.62
CA ASN A 63 -0.81 0.49 16.87
C ASN A 63 -1.21 1.18 15.56
N LEU A 64 -0.24 1.40 14.68
CA LEU A 64 -0.49 1.90 13.33
C LEU A 64 -1.39 0.94 12.56
N LEU A 65 -1.08 -0.36 12.55
CA LEU A 65 -1.91 -1.36 11.88
C LEU A 65 -3.34 -1.36 12.44
N ASP A 66 -3.49 -1.39 13.77
CA ASP A 66 -4.81 -1.37 14.43
C ASP A 66 -5.60 -0.10 14.07
N HIS A 67 -4.94 1.05 13.91
CA HIS A 67 -5.58 2.28 13.44
C HIS A 67 -5.99 2.16 11.97
N LEU A 68 -5.11 1.65 11.11
CA LEU A 68 -5.34 1.48 9.67
C LEU A 68 -6.55 0.58 9.39
N PHE A 69 -6.64 -0.57 10.06
CA PHE A 69 -7.77 -1.49 9.94
C PHE A 69 -9.07 -0.97 10.56
N LYS A 70 -9.03 0.05 11.41
CA LYS A 70 -10.23 0.75 11.91
C LYS A 70 -10.66 1.90 11.01
N THR A 71 -9.70 2.57 10.37
CA THR A 71 -9.94 3.75 9.53
C THR A 71 -10.44 3.36 8.14
N TYR A 72 -9.93 2.26 7.58
CA TYR A 72 -10.29 1.80 6.23
C TYR A 72 -10.99 0.44 6.30
N ASP A 73 -12.03 0.25 5.49
CA ASP A 73 -12.71 -1.04 5.32
C ASP A 73 -11.90 -1.97 4.40
N ILE A 74 -10.76 -2.44 4.89
CA ILE A 74 -9.81 -3.25 4.13
C ILE A 74 -10.36 -4.66 3.97
N ALA A 75 -10.66 -5.06 2.73
CA ALA A 75 -11.13 -6.41 2.43
C ALA A 75 -9.98 -7.41 2.17
N ALA A 76 -8.81 -6.92 1.74
CA ALA A 76 -7.66 -7.76 1.46
C ALA A 76 -6.33 -6.98 1.60
N VAL A 77 -5.26 -7.73 1.84
CA VAL A 77 -3.89 -7.23 1.98
C VAL A 77 -2.99 -7.89 0.94
N MET A 78 -2.19 -7.10 0.23
CA MET A 78 -1.06 -7.57 -0.58
C MET A 78 0.25 -7.16 0.10
N HIS A 79 1.03 -8.14 0.55
CA HIS A 79 2.21 -7.90 1.39
C HIS A 79 3.52 -7.98 0.61
N PHE A 80 4.06 -6.83 0.21
CA PHE A 80 5.36 -6.71 -0.47
C PHE A 80 6.45 -6.07 0.41
N ALA A 81 6.15 -5.69 1.66
CA ALA A 81 7.11 -5.08 2.55
C ALA A 81 8.15 -6.13 3.00
N ALA A 82 9.37 -6.03 2.47
CA ALA A 82 10.48 -6.90 2.82
C ALA A 82 11.81 -6.24 2.46
N TYR A 83 12.88 -6.64 3.14
CA TYR A 83 14.24 -6.38 2.68
C TYR A 83 14.52 -7.28 1.46
N ALA A 84 14.72 -6.66 0.30
CA ALA A 84 14.99 -7.38 -0.94
C ALA A 84 16.46 -7.82 -1.07
N TYR A 85 17.36 -7.17 -0.33
CA TYR A 85 18.78 -7.51 -0.29
C TYR A 85 19.06 -8.35 0.95
N VAL A 86 19.53 -9.58 0.75
CA VAL A 86 19.95 -10.46 1.84
C VAL A 86 21.44 -10.24 2.07
N GLY A 87 21.81 -9.63 3.20
CA GLY A 87 23.22 -9.40 3.57
C GLY A 87 23.60 -7.98 4.04
N GLU A 88 22.64 -7.09 4.25
CA GLU A 88 22.83 -5.80 4.95
C GLU A 88 22.18 -5.84 6.34
#